data_AF-A0A820ADU6-F1
#
_entry.id   AF-A0A820ADU6-F1
#
_cell.length_a   1.000
_cell.length_b   1.000
_cell.length_c   1.000
_cell.angle_alpha   90.00
_cell.angle_beta   90.00
_cell.angle_gamma   90.00
#
_symmetry.space_group_name_H-M   'P 1'
#
loop_
_entity.id
_entity.type
_entity.pdbx_description
1 polymer ?
#
loop_
_entity_poly.entity_id
_entity_poly.type
_entity_poly.pdbx_seq_one_letter_code
_entity_poly.pdbx_strand_id
1 'polypeptide(L)'
;MEEKSLPLVQKSQYTCETLDQIHSTISLTTNEQNSQVEQLQTKITQLENLIKHETEHEISCQNLLIQYKNGKDHSSIEQLKQTIEILYKKYIISDDIGISTIHMLQTIENKIKSLFNTIEHMDSSILIEAEKFREITVRTLEREEKFQEEKLINELKHKKTLLRSSAPPYRKVYIYM
;
A
#
# COMPACT_ATOMS: atom_id res chain seq x y z
N MET A 1 42.60 17.90 -75.72
CA MET A 1 41.56 18.66 -74.99
C MET A 1 40.89 17.81 -73.90
N GLU A 2 40.72 16.50 -74.13
CA GLU A 2 40.09 15.57 -73.16
C GLU A 2 40.98 15.21 -71.94
N GLU A 3 42.31 15.24 -72.05
CA GLU A 3 43.19 14.96 -70.88
C GLU A 3 43.06 16.00 -69.75
N LYS A 4 42.65 17.24 -70.06
CA LYS A 4 42.44 18.29 -69.06
C LYS A 4 41.04 18.27 -68.43
N SER A 5 40.08 17.58 -69.03
CA SER A 5 38.70 17.52 -68.52
C SER A 5 38.51 16.45 -67.45
N LEU A 6 39.18 15.30 -67.57
CA LEU A 6 39.03 14.19 -66.62
C LEU A 6 39.45 14.56 -65.17
N PRO A 7 40.59 15.23 -64.91
CA PRO A 7 40.96 15.63 -63.55
C PRO A 7 39.98 16.64 -62.94
N LEU A 8 39.38 17.51 -63.78
CA LEU A 8 38.38 18.48 -63.33
C LEU A 8 37.07 17.77 -62.94
N VAL A 9 36.64 16.79 -63.73
CA VAL A 9 35.47 15.96 -63.44
C VAL A 9 35.69 15.19 -62.14
N GLN A 10 36.84 14.53 -61.96
CA GLN A 10 37.17 13.83 -60.72
C GLN A 10 37.20 14.76 -59.51
N LYS A 11 37.78 15.96 -59.66
CA LYS A 11 37.77 16.96 -58.59
C LYS A 11 36.35 17.43 -58.25
N SER A 12 35.51 17.68 -59.26
CA SER A 12 34.12 18.06 -59.04
C SER A 12 33.31 16.96 -58.36
N GLN A 13 33.53 15.70 -58.75
CA GLN A 13 32.88 14.55 -58.15
C GLN A 13 33.31 14.36 -56.69
N TYR A 14 34.62 14.42 -56.43
CA TYR A 14 35.15 14.37 -55.07
C TYR A 14 34.57 15.51 -54.21
N THR A 15 34.49 16.73 -54.73
CA THR A 15 33.87 17.84 -53.99
C THR A 15 32.39 17.61 -53.72
N CYS A 16 31.63 17.07 -54.67
CA CYS A 16 30.23 16.71 -54.46
C CYS A 16 30.09 15.63 -53.38
N GLU A 17 30.87 14.56 -53.46
CA GLU A 17 30.86 13.47 -52.45
C GLU A 17 31.21 14.01 -51.05
N THR A 18 32.19 14.90 -50.94
CA THR A 18 32.51 15.54 -49.64
C THR A 18 31.39 16.46 -49.15
N LEU A 19 30.71 17.19 -50.04
CA LEU A 19 29.58 18.03 -49.68
C LEU A 19 28.40 17.19 -49.18
N ASP A 20 28.11 16.07 -49.84
CA ASP A 20 27.05 15.13 -49.42
C ASP A 20 27.37 14.51 -48.06
N GLN A 21 28.63 14.15 -47.81
CA GLN A 21 29.08 13.67 -46.51
C GLN A 21 28.94 14.73 -45.41
N ILE A 22 29.32 15.98 -45.69
CA ILE A 22 29.16 17.09 -44.75
C ILE A 22 27.68 17.33 -44.46
N HIS A 23 26.82 17.34 -45.49
CA HIS A 23 25.38 17.52 -45.31
C HIS A 23 24.76 16.41 -44.46
N SER A 24 25.13 15.16 -44.72
CA SER A 24 24.69 14.01 -43.93
C SER A 24 25.13 14.15 -42.47
N THR A 25 26.39 14.52 -42.25
CA THR A 25 26.94 14.72 -40.90
C THR A 25 26.22 15.83 -40.15
N ILE A 26 26.00 16.99 -40.79
CA ILE A 26 25.24 18.10 -40.20
C ILE A 26 23.83 17.64 -39.84
N SER A 27 23.14 16.95 -40.75
CA SER A 27 21.79 16.43 -40.49
C SER A 27 21.76 15.51 -39.26
N LEU A 28 22.67 14.54 -39.20
CA LEU A 28 22.79 13.63 -38.05
C LEU A 28 23.08 14.38 -36.75
N THR A 29 24.07 15.27 -36.74
CA THR A 29 24.43 16.06 -35.56
C THR A 29 23.29 16.97 -35.11
N THR A 30 22.57 17.60 -36.03
CA THR A 30 21.42 18.44 -35.67
C THR A 30 20.28 17.63 -35.05
N ASN A 31 20.03 16.41 -35.55
CA ASN A 31 19.01 15.52 -34.97
C ASN A 31 19.40 15.05 -33.57
N GLU A 32 20.67 14.68 -33.37
CA GLU A 32 21.19 14.30 -32.05
C GLU A 32 21.10 15.46 -31.06
N GLN A 33 21.48 16.67 -31.48
CA GLN A 33 21.39 17.88 -30.66
C GLN A 33 19.93 18.19 -30.30
N ASN A 34 19.00 18.11 -31.24
CA ASN A 34 17.58 18.32 -30.99
C ASN A 34 17.04 17.30 -29.96
N SER A 35 17.41 16.03 -30.09
CA SER A 35 17.03 15.01 -29.11
C SER A 35 17.58 15.30 -27.71
N GLN A 36 18.82 15.76 -27.61
CA GLN A 36 19.42 16.16 -26.33
C GLN A 36 18.68 17.37 -25.71
N VAL A 37 18.28 18.35 -26.51
CA VAL A 37 17.50 19.51 -26.05
C VAL A 37 16.15 19.06 -25.49
N GLU A 38 15.44 18.17 -26.18
CA GLU A 38 14.16 17.61 -25.71
C GLU A 38 14.32 16.84 -24.38
N GLN A 39 15.40 16.05 -24.26
CA GLN A 39 15.71 15.35 -23.02
C GLN A 39 16.00 16.32 -21.87
N LEU A 40 16.74 17.39 -22.12
CA LEU A 40 17.04 18.41 -21.12
C LEU A 40 15.77 19.16 -20.69
N GLN A 41 14.90 19.54 -21.64
CA GLN A 41 13.60 20.15 -21.33
C GLN A 41 12.73 19.24 -20.47
N THR A 42 12.70 17.94 -20.78
CA THR A 42 11.96 16.95 -19.98
C THR A 42 12.52 16.84 -18.56
N LYS A 43 13.85 16.88 -18.40
CA LYS A 43 14.47 16.87 -17.06
C LYS A 43 14.18 18.14 -16.27
N ILE A 44 14.15 19.30 -16.93
CA ILE A 44 13.80 20.57 -16.28
C ILE A 44 12.38 20.50 -15.71
N THR A 45 11.40 20.07 -16.52
CA THR A 45 10.00 19.98 -16.05
C THR A 45 9.83 18.96 -14.92
N GLN A 46 10.58 17.85 -14.94
CA GLN A 46 10.61 16.89 -13.84
C GLN A 46 11.15 17.51 -12.54
N LEU A 47 12.26 18.24 -12.63
CA LEU A 47 12.86 18.90 -11.46
C LEU A 47 11.96 20.01 -10.92
N GLU A 48 11.32 20.80 -11.78
CA GLU A 48 10.35 21.83 -11.36
C GLU A 48 9.17 21.22 -10.60
N ASN A 49 8.65 20.08 -11.06
CA ASN A 49 7.58 19.37 -10.37
C ASN A 49 8.03 18.83 -9.00
N LEU A 50 9.26 18.32 -8.90
CA LEU A 50 9.83 17.86 -7.63
C LEU A 50 10.00 19.01 -6.64
N ILE A 51 10.54 20.15 -7.09
CA ILE A 51 10.68 21.36 -6.27
C ILE A 51 9.29 21.83 -5.78
N LYS A 52 8.29 21.83 -6.66
CA LYS A 52 6.93 22.20 -6.29
C LYS A 52 6.35 21.27 -5.22
N HIS A 53 6.49 19.96 -5.41
CA HIS A 53 6.03 18.98 -4.43
C HIS A 53 6.74 19.15 -3.07
N GLU A 54 8.05 19.37 -3.07
CA GLU A 54 8.84 19.53 -1.85
C GLU A 54 8.48 20.81 -1.09
N THR A 55 8.26 21.92 -1.81
CA THR A 55 7.80 23.18 -1.21
C THR A 55 6.39 23.08 -0.64
N GLU A 56 5.47 22.39 -1.31
CA GLU A 56 4.13 22.10 -0.78
C GLU A 56 4.19 21.24 0.50
N HIS A 57 5.07 20.22 0.51
CA HIS A 57 5.30 19.38 1.67
C HIS A 57 5.92 20.16 2.84
N GLU A 58 6.90 21.04 2.56
CA GLU A 58 7.51 21.90 3.57
C GLU A 58 6.46 22.81 4.23
N ILE A 59 5.60 23.46 3.44
CA ILE A 59 4.51 24.30 3.94
C ILE A 59 3.56 23.47 4.81
N SER A 60 3.22 22.25 4.40
CA SER A 60 2.37 21.34 5.19
C SER A 60 3.01 21.02 6.55
N CYS A 61 4.31 20.68 6.58
CA CYS A 61 5.04 20.42 7.81
C CYS A 61 5.15 21.66 8.70
N GLN A 62 5.40 22.84 8.12
CA GLN A 62 5.43 24.10 8.86
C GLN A 62 4.06 24.41 9.48
N ASN A 63 2.97 24.20 8.73
CA ASN A 63 1.60 24.38 9.23
C ASN A 63 1.28 23.42 10.39
N LEU A 64 1.66 22.14 10.26
CA LEU A 64 1.55 21.18 11.36
C LEU A 64 2.34 21.66 12.59
N LEU A 65 3.60 22.08 12.42
CA LEU A 65 4.43 22.59 13.51
C LEU A 65 3.81 23.82 14.20
N ILE A 66 3.22 24.73 13.42
CA ILE A 66 2.51 25.91 13.93
C ILE A 66 1.24 25.48 14.70
N GLN A 67 0.48 24.50 14.20
CA GLN A 67 -0.69 23.95 14.89
C GLN A 67 -0.30 23.32 16.24
N TYR A 68 0.79 22.53 16.26
CA TYR A 68 1.37 21.97 17.48
C TYR A 68 1.80 23.06 18.47
N LYS A 69 2.53 24.09 18.01
CA LYS A 69 3.00 25.19 18.88
C LYS A 69 1.87 26.05 19.43
N ASN A 70 0.78 26.19 18.67
CA ASN A 70 -0.40 26.98 19.07
C ASN A 70 -1.37 26.22 19.98
N GLY A 71 -1.03 25.00 20.42
CA GLY A 71 -1.82 24.24 21.40
C GLY A 71 -3.21 23.80 20.91
N LYS A 72 -3.46 23.83 19.60
CA LYS A 72 -4.78 23.49 19.03
C LYS A 72 -5.02 21.98 18.91
N ASP A 73 -3.98 21.15 19.03
CA ASP A 73 -4.05 19.69 18.90
C ASP A 73 -3.61 18.93 20.16
N HIS A 74 -4.10 19.33 21.33
CA HIS A 74 -4.01 18.46 22.51
C HIS A 74 -4.70 17.10 22.26
N SER A 75 -5.71 17.04 21.39
CA SER A 75 -6.39 15.81 20.97
C SER A 75 -5.43 14.77 20.37
N SER A 76 -4.46 15.19 19.54
CA SER A 76 -3.52 14.29 18.88
C SER A 76 -2.53 13.65 19.87
N ILE A 77 -2.07 14.43 20.85
CA ILE A 77 -1.18 13.96 21.92
C ILE A 77 -1.94 13.07 22.90
N GLU A 78 -3.19 13.41 23.23
CA GLU A 78 -4.06 12.57 24.07
C GLU A 78 -4.34 11.22 23.40
N GLN A 79 -4.65 11.23 22.10
CA GLN A 79 -4.88 10.02 21.30
C GLN A 79 -3.62 9.16 21.21
N LEU A 80 -2.46 9.78 21.01
CA LEU A 80 -1.18 9.08 21.01
C LEU A 80 -0.95 8.41 22.37
N LYS A 81 -1.16 9.13 23.47
CA LYS A 81 -1.03 8.60 24.83
C LYS A 81 -1.97 7.42 25.08
N GLN A 82 -3.25 7.55 24.71
CA GLN A 82 -4.24 6.46 24.82
C GLN A 82 -3.83 5.23 24.02
N THR A 83 -3.33 5.43 22.79
CA THR A 83 -2.89 4.33 21.93
C THR A 83 -1.69 3.60 22.54
N ILE A 84 -0.74 4.35 23.10
CA ILE A 84 0.42 3.79 23.80
C ILE A 84 -0.02 2.99 25.03
N GLU A 85 -0.96 3.49 25.83
CA GLU A 85 -1.49 2.78 27.00
C GLU A 85 -2.21 1.48 26.60
N ILE A 86 -2.99 1.49 25.51
CA ILE A 86 -3.66 0.29 24.98
C ILE A 86 -2.63 -0.75 24.54
N LEU A 87 -1.63 -0.34 23.77
CA LEU A 87 -0.58 -1.25 23.28
C LEU A 87 0.26 -1.80 24.42
N TYR A 88 0.60 -0.96 25.40
CA TYR A 88 1.33 -1.37 26.59
C TYR A 88 0.54 -2.44 27.35
N LYS A 89 -0.72 -2.18 27.72
CA LYS A 89 -1.57 -3.15 28.43
C LYS A 89 -1.80 -4.45 27.65
N LYS A 90 -1.94 -4.37 26.32
CA LYS A 90 -2.24 -5.54 25.49
C LYS A 90 -1.05 -6.50 25.36
N TYR A 91 0.16 -5.97 25.24
CA TYR A 91 1.35 -6.78 24.91
C TYR A 91 2.33 -6.93 26.07
N ILE A 92 2.18 -6.14 27.13
CA ILE A 92 3.06 -6.13 28.31
C ILE A 92 2.16 -6.36 29.54
N ILE A 93 2.28 -7.54 30.14
CA ILE A 93 1.58 -7.90 31.38
C ILE A 93 2.36 -7.27 32.54
N SER A 94 2.18 -5.97 32.76
CA SER A 94 2.76 -5.22 33.87
C SER A 94 1.68 -4.28 34.43
N ASP A 95 1.31 -4.50 35.69
CA ASP A 95 0.37 -3.68 36.46
C ASP A 95 1.09 -2.51 37.16
N ASP A 96 2.06 -1.90 36.47
CA ASP A 96 2.79 -0.77 37.03
C ASP A 96 1.99 0.52 36.83
N ILE A 97 1.27 0.88 37.89
CA ILE A 97 0.51 2.13 37.98
C ILE A 97 1.51 3.29 38.10
N GLY A 98 1.56 4.16 37.07
CA GLY A 98 2.35 5.40 37.11
C GLY A 98 3.59 5.42 36.22
N ILE A 99 3.74 4.47 35.29
CA ILE A 99 4.82 4.53 34.29
C ILE A 99 4.66 5.76 33.38
N SER A 100 5.77 6.47 33.14
CA SER A 100 5.83 7.55 32.15
C SER A 100 5.59 7.02 30.74
N THR A 101 4.85 7.76 29.90
CA THR A 101 4.58 7.41 28.50
C THR A 101 5.87 7.11 27.71
N ILE A 102 6.97 7.81 28.01
CA ILE A 102 8.28 7.55 27.39
C ILE A 102 8.80 6.17 27.77
N HIS A 103 8.65 5.76 29.03
CA HIS A 103 9.09 4.45 29.48
C HIS A 103 8.20 3.34 28.91
N MET A 104 6.88 3.57 28.78
CA MET A 104 5.99 2.65 28.05
C MET A 104 6.46 2.45 26.61
N LEU A 105 6.79 3.53 25.91
CA LEU A 105 7.32 3.48 24.54
C LEU A 105 8.64 2.71 24.46
N GLN A 106 9.58 2.95 25.36
CA GLN A 106 10.86 2.22 25.41
C GLN A 106 10.63 0.72 25.62
N THR A 107 9.71 0.34 26.51
CA THR A 107 9.40 -1.08 26.75
C THR A 107 8.74 -1.72 25.53
N ILE A 108 7.82 -1.02 24.86
CA ILE A 108 7.22 -1.47 23.60
C ILE A 108 8.30 -1.65 22.53
N GLU A 109 9.19 -0.67 22.38
CA GLU A 109 10.30 -0.72 21.41
C GLU A 109 11.21 -1.93 21.65
N ASN A 110 11.61 -2.16 22.91
CA ASN A 110 12.42 -3.31 23.28
C ASN A 110 11.70 -4.64 23.02
N LYS A 111 10.39 -4.69 23.26
CA LYS A 111 9.58 -5.88 22.95
C LYS A 111 9.52 -6.14 21.45
N ILE A 112 9.34 -5.10 20.64
CA ILE A 112 9.33 -5.19 19.18
C ILE A 112 10.69 -5.68 18.67
N LYS A 113 11.80 -5.11 19.16
CA LYS A 113 13.16 -5.55 18.81
C LYS A 113 13.38 -7.02 19.16
N SER A 114 12.94 -7.46 20.35
CA SER A 114 13.01 -8.87 20.72
C SER A 114 12.19 -9.76 19.80
N LEU A 115 10.97 -9.37 19.44
CA LEU A 115 10.13 -10.12 18.51
C LEU A 115 10.75 -10.22 17.13
N PHE A 116 11.35 -9.15 16.61
CA PHE A 116 12.06 -9.17 15.34
C PHE A 116 13.28 -10.09 15.38
N ASN A 117 14.09 -10.04 16.44
CA ASN A 117 15.19 -10.99 16.60
C ASN A 117 14.69 -12.43 16.64
N THR A 118 13.58 -12.71 17.36
CA THR A 118 12.99 -14.05 17.38
C THR A 118 12.53 -14.50 16.00
N ILE A 119 11.90 -13.61 15.21
CA ILE A 119 11.46 -13.90 13.84
C ILE A 119 12.65 -14.18 12.92
N GLU A 120 13.72 -13.39 13.02
CA GLU A 120 14.92 -13.55 12.20
C GLU A 120 15.65 -14.88 12.50
N HIS A 121 15.61 -15.34 13.74
CA HIS A 121 16.22 -16.60 14.18
C HIS A 121 15.24 -17.77 14.23
N MET A 122 14.02 -17.60 13.69
CA MET A 122 13.00 -18.64 13.72
C MET A 122 13.29 -19.71 12.67
N ASP A 123 13.47 -20.95 13.12
CA ASP A 123 13.66 -22.07 12.20
C ASP A 123 12.43 -22.26 11.31
N SER A 124 12.67 -22.50 10.02
CA SER A 124 11.63 -22.71 9.01
C SER A 124 10.67 -23.86 9.36
N SER A 125 11.13 -24.84 10.15
CA SER A 125 10.30 -25.93 10.67
C SER A 125 9.15 -25.43 11.56
N ILE A 126 9.42 -24.43 12.42
CA ILE A 126 8.43 -23.88 13.35
C ILE A 126 7.41 -23.03 12.58
N LEU A 127 7.85 -22.34 11.52
CA LEU A 127 6.96 -21.59 10.64
C LEU A 127 5.97 -22.51 9.92
N ILE A 128 6.44 -23.66 9.40
CA ILE A 128 5.60 -24.65 8.73
C ILE A 128 4.58 -25.26 9.71
N GLU A 129 4.98 -25.54 10.95
CA GLU A 129 4.07 -26.03 11.98
C GLU A 129 3.04 -24.98 12.40
N ALA A 130 3.44 -23.71 12.56
CA ALA A 130 2.54 -22.62 12.86
C ALA A 130 1.52 -22.37 11.74
N GLU A 131 1.95 -22.49 10.48
CA GLU A 131 1.07 -22.38 9.31
C GLU A 131 0.05 -23.53 9.27
N LYS A 132 0.49 -24.77 9.50
CA LYS A 132 -0.40 -25.93 9.63
C LYS A 132 -1.40 -25.74 10.77
N PHE A 133 -0.95 -25.24 11.92
CA PHE A 133 -1.84 -25.01 13.06
C PHE A 133 -2.88 -23.94 12.75
N ARG A 134 -2.46 -22.82 12.13
CA ARG A 134 -3.38 -21.75 11.68
C ARG A 134 -4.42 -22.29 10.70
N GLU A 135 -4.00 -23.10 9.73
CA GLU A 135 -4.91 -23.71 8.75
C GLU A 135 -5.91 -24.65 9.43
N ILE A 136 -5.46 -25.45 10.41
CA ILE A 136 -6.35 -26.30 11.21
C ILE A 136 -7.34 -25.45 12.00
N THR A 137 -6.90 -24.38 12.68
CA THR A 137 -7.77 -23.51 13.47
C THR A 137 -8.84 -22.82 12.62
N VAL A 138 -8.47 -22.30 11.45
CA VAL A 138 -9.42 -21.70 10.50
C VAL A 138 -10.46 -22.74 10.08
N ARG A 139 -10.02 -23.94 9.67
CA ARG A 139 -10.94 -25.01 9.28
C ARG A 139 -11.85 -25.47 10.42
N THR A 140 -11.39 -25.49 11.67
CA THR A 140 -12.23 -25.84 12.81
C THR A 140 -13.28 -24.77 13.08
N LEU A 141 -12.91 -23.49 13.01
CA LEU A 141 -13.85 -22.38 13.19
C LEU A 141 -14.93 -22.40 12.11
N GLU A 142 -14.55 -22.58 10.83
CA GLU A 142 -15.53 -22.69 9.73
C GLU A 142 -16.50 -23.87 9.92
N ARG A 143 -16.04 -24.98 10.51
CA ARG A 143 -16.90 -26.14 10.81
C ARG A 143 -17.83 -25.85 11.98
N GLU A 144 -17.35 -25.19 13.02
CA GLU A 144 -18.17 -24.78 14.16
C GLU A 144 -19.25 -23.80 13.73
N GLU A 145 -18.91 -22.80 12.90
CA GLU A 145 -19.88 -21.83 12.36
C GLU A 145 -20.99 -22.55 11.57
N LYS A 146 -20.63 -23.45 10.64
CA LYS A 146 -21.61 -24.25 9.89
C LYS A 146 -22.49 -25.11 10.79
N PHE A 147 -21.90 -25.73 11.82
CA PHE A 147 -22.65 -26.54 12.77
C PHE A 147 -23.66 -25.69 13.56
N GLN A 148 -23.28 -24.48 13.98
CA GLN A 148 -24.19 -23.57 14.67
C GLN A 148 -25.32 -23.08 13.76
N GLU A 149 -25.03 -22.78 12.49
CA GLU A 149 -26.04 -22.42 11.49
C GLU A 149 -27.06 -23.56 11.29
N GLU A 150 -26.59 -24.79 11.10
CA GLU A 150 -27.46 -25.96 10.95
C GLU A 150 -28.31 -26.20 12.19
N LYS A 151 -27.73 -26.06 13.38
CA LYS A 151 -28.45 -26.17 14.65
C LYS A 151 -29.56 -25.13 14.75
N LEU A 152 -29.27 -23.86 14.42
CA LEU A 152 -30.26 -22.79 14.44
C LEU A 152 -31.40 -23.03 13.44
N ILE A 153 -31.08 -23.49 12.23
CA ILE A 153 -32.08 -23.85 11.22
C ILE A 153 -32.98 -24.99 11.73
N ASN A 154 -32.41 -26.00 12.36
CA ASN A 154 -33.15 -27.14 12.90
C ASN A 154 -34.04 -26.74 14.08
N GLU A 155 -33.56 -25.88 14.99
CA GLU A 155 -34.36 -25.32 16.07
C GLU A 155 -35.55 -24.51 15.54
N LEU A 156 -35.35 -23.68 14.52
CA LEU A 156 -36.42 -22.91 13.87
C LEU A 156 -37.46 -23.82 13.20
N LYS A 157 -37.01 -24.87 12.50
CA LYS A 157 -37.91 -25.88 11.91
C LYS A 157 -38.73 -26.59 12.98
N HIS A 158 -38.08 -27.02 14.06
CA HIS A 158 -38.74 -27.69 15.18
C HIS A 158 -39.81 -26.79 15.82
N LYS A 159 -39.47 -25.52 16.10
CA LYS A 159 -40.40 -24.53 16.64
C LYS A 159 -41.61 -24.30 15.71
N LYS A 160 -41.38 -24.21 14.39
CA LYS A 160 -42.45 -24.05 13.40
C LYS A 160 -43.38 -25.26 13.34
N THR A 161 -42.84 -26.47 13.46
CA THR A 161 -43.65 -27.71 13.52
C THR A 161 -44.48 -27.76 14.79
N LEU A 162 -43.90 -27.45 15.96
CA LEU A 162 -44.62 -27.37 17.23
C LEU A 162 -45.79 -26.37 17.19
N LEU A 163 -45.55 -25.19 16.62
CA LEU A 163 -46.60 -24.18 16.44
C LEU A 163 -47.73 -24.66 15.52
N ARG A 164 -47.40 -25.42 14.46
CA ARG A 164 -48.40 -26.03 13.56
C ARG A 164 -49.19 -27.14 14.24
N SER A 165 -48.55 -27.98 15.05
CA SER A 165 -49.23 -29.06 15.78
C SER A 165 -50.12 -28.53 16.91
N SER A 166 -49.77 -27.40 17.50
CA SER A 166 -50.56 -26.75 18.56
C SER A 166 -51.70 -25.87 18.02
N ALA A 167 -51.77 -25.63 16.70
CA ALA A 167 -52.81 -24.79 16.11
C ALA A 167 -54.16 -25.52 16.09
N PRO A 168 -55.26 -24.88 16.53
CA PRO A 168 -56.58 -25.51 16.54
C PRO A 168 -57.05 -25.81 15.10
N PRO A 169 -57.72 -26.96 14.87
CA PRO A 169 -58.21 -27.32 13.54
C PRO A 169 -59.29 -26.34 13.07
N TYR A 170 -59.11 -25.75 11.89
CA TYR A 170 -60.08 -24.84 11.29
C TYR A 170 -61.33 -25.61 10.81
N ARG A 171 -62.48 -25.45 11.48
CA ARG A 171 -63.78 -25.90 10.96
C ARG A 171 -64.39 -24.80 10.10
N LYS A 172 -64.64 -25.08 8.82
CA LYS A 172 -65.54 -24.26 7.99
C LYS A 172 -66.96 -24.43 8.52
N VAL A 173 -67.50 -23.38 9.14
CA VAL A 173 -68.92 -23.32 9.49
C VAL A 173 -69.68 -22.99 8.20
N TYR A 174 -70.35 -23.97 7.61
CA TYR A 174 -71.36 -23.71 6.59
C TYR A 174 -72.60 -23.17 7.30
N ILE A 175 -72.84 -21.87 7.16
CA ILE A 175 -74.10 -21.25 7.59
C ILE A 175 -75.11 -21.57 6.49
N TYR A 176 -76.02 -22.52 6.74
CA TYR A 176 -77.23 -22.66 5.95
C TYR A 176 -78.26 -21.67 6.49
N MET A 177 -78.71 -20.75 5.62
CA MET A 177 -79.91 -19.93 5.81
C MET A 177 -81.17 -20.79 5.70
#